data_AF-A0A4R3MQ34-F1
#
_entry.id   AF-A0A4R3MQ34-F1
#
_cell.length_a   1.000
_cell.length_b   1.000
_cell.length_c   1.000
_cell.angle_alpha   90.00
_cell.angle_beta   90.00
_cell.angle_gamma   90.00
#
_symmetry.space_group_name_H-M   'P 1'
#
loop_
_entity.id
_entity.type
_entity.pdbx_description
1 polymer ?
#
loop_
_entity_poly.entity_id
_entity_poly.type
_entity_poly.pdbx_seq_one_letter_code
_entity_poly.pdbx_strand_id
1 'polypeptide(L)'
;MSAIHDLITEELQFLVEEYECINKSILDQITKLSEYSNKINRSIIKACTQCGCLKIEGKKLDFETAHDELDTQCYGNICPDCKEFVEKNMGSCLYYLAALCNTLDLNLYDILLKEVKKVDLLRKYNIE
;
A
#
# COMPACT_ATOMS: atom_id res chain seq x y z
N MET A 1 4.71 15.30 -16.24
CA MET A 1 4.62 14.11 -15.38
C MET A 1 3.69 14.33 -14.16
N SER A 2 3.33 15.57 -13.77
CA SER A 2 2.41 15.80 -12.63
C SER A 2 0.92 15.57 -12.97
N ALA A 3 0.39 16.21 -14.02
CA ALA A 3 -1.06 16.28 -14.26
C ALA A 3 -1.83 14.94 -14.37
N ILE A 4 -1.17 13.85 -14.77
CA ILE A 4 -1.82 12.52 -14.91
C ILE A 4 -1.96 11.83 -13.55
N HIS A 5 -1.01 12.03 -12.63
CA HIS A 5 -1.08 11.44 -11.29
C HIS A 5 -2.13 12.16 -10.44
N ASP A 6 -2.27 13.47 -10.62
CA ASP A 6 -3.29 14.31 -9.98
C ASP A 6 -4.71 13.75 -10.27
N LEU A 7 -4.95 13.39 -11.53
CA LEU A 7 -6.26 12.93 -12.01
C LEU A 7 -6.73 11.62 -11.37
N ILE A 8 -5.85 10.63 -11.20
CA ILE A 8 -6.25 9.28 -10.75
C ILE A 8 -6.60 9.29 -9.25
N THR A 9 -5.85 10.03 -8.44
CA THR A 9 -6.10 10.11 -6.99
C THR A 9 -7.39 10.87 -6.69
N GLU A 10 -7.63 11.95 -7.42
CA GLU A 10 -8.88 12.72 -7.31
C GLU A 10 -10.06 11.89 -7.81
N GLU A 11 -9.93 11.21 -8.96
CA GLU A 11 -10.96 10.33 -9.51
C GLU A 11 -11.31 9.20 -8.53
N LEU A 12 -10.31 8.55 -7.93
CA LEU A 12 -10.56 7.53 -6.91
C LEU A 12 -11.33 8.10 -5.72
N GLN A 13 -10.86 9.22 -5.17
CA GLN A 13 -11.47 9.82 -3.98
C GLN A 13 -12.92 10.28 -4.26
N PHE A 14 -13.15 10.89 -5.41
CA PHE A 14 -14.48 11.31 -5.89
C PHE A 14 -15.42 10.12 -6.08
N LEU A 15 -14.99 9.08 -6.80
CA LEU A 15 -15.81 7.89 -7.01
C LEU A 15 -16.14 7.21 -5.68
N VAL A 16 -15.20 7.13 -4.75
CA VAL A 16 -15.45 6.59 -3.41
C VAL A 16 -16.56 7.38 -2.72
N GLU A 17 -16.50 8.72 -2.77
CA GLU A 17 -17.51 9.61 -2.16
C GLU A 17 -18.92 9.36 -2.73
N GLU A 18 -19.04 9.19 -4.06
CA GLU A 18 -20.32 8.91 -4.71
C GLU A 18 -20.95 7.58 -4.24
N TYR A 19 -20.13 6.54 -4.05
CA TYR A 19 -20.59 5.20 -3.65
C TYR A 19 -20.61 4.96 -2.13
N GLU A 20 -20.13 5.91 -1.32
CA GLU A 20 -19.98 5.79 0.13
C GLU A 20 -21.29 5.84 0.94
N CYS A 21 -22.43 6.07 0.29
CA CYS A 21 -23.74 6.20 0.95
C CYS A 21 -24.11 5.02 1.87
N ILE A 22 -23.46 3.85 1.69
CA ILE A 22 -23.70 2.63 2.47
C ILE A 22 -22.75 2.51 3.69
N ASN A 23 -21.54 3.08 3.65
CA ASN A 23 -20.50 2.90 4.68
C ASN A 23 -19.95 4.23 5.23
N LYS A 24 -20.82 5.22 5.50
CA LYS A 24 -20.40 6.53 6.06
C LYS A 24 -19.89 6.50 7.50
N SER A 25 -20.06 5.38 8.22
CA SER A 25 -19.57 5.29 9.58
C SER A 25 -18.05 5.23 9.59
N ILE A 26 -17.41 6.25 10.16
CA ILE A 26 -15.95 6.27 10.34
C ILE A 26 -15.45 5.04 11.12
N LEU A 27 -16.26 4.51 12.04
CA LEU A 27 -15.93 3.29 12.78
C LEU A 27 -15.86 2.08 11.83
N ASP A 28 -16.81 1.97 10.89
CA ASP A 28 -16.80 0.90 9.89
C ASP A 28 -15.58 1.06 8.96
N GLN A 29 -15.33 2.26 8.44
CA GLN A 29 -14.18 2.54 7.58
C GLN A 29 -12.83 2.18 8.23
N ILE A 30 -12.61 2.55 9.50
CA ILE A 30 -11.39 2.20 10.26
C ILE A 30 -11.25 0.68 10.38
N THR A 31 -12.34 -0.01 10.73
CA THR A 31 -12.30 -1.48 10.88
C THR A 31 -12.07 -2.17 9.54
N LYS A 32 -12.65 -1.67 8.45
CA LYS A 32 -12.44 -2.18 7.09
C LYS A 32 -11.04 -1.96 6.60
N LEU A 33 -10.46 -0.78 6.80
CA LEU A 33 -9.05 -0.51 6.47
C LEU A 33 -8.14 -1.55 7.16
N SER A 34 -8.37 -1.79 8.46
CA SER A 34 -7.63 -2.77 9.24
C SER A 34 -7.85 -4.21 8.73
N GLU A 35 -9.09 -4.57 8.38
CA GLU A 35 -9.44 -5.87 7.81
C GLU A 35 -8.66 -6.14 6.52
N TYR A 36 -8.61 -5.18 5.60
CA TYR A 36 -7.92 -5.34 4.32
C TYR A 36 -6.40 -5.33 4.47
N SER A 37 -5.84 -4.54 5.38
CA SER A 37 -4.42 -4.65 5.75
C SER A 37 -4.06 -6.07 6.21
N ASN A 38 -4.88 -6.66 7.08
CA ASN A 38 -4.70 -8.05 7.52
C ASN A 38 -4.87 -9.08 6.39
N LYS A 39 -5.80 -8.83 5.45
CA LYS A 39 -5.97 -9.71 4.28
C LYS A 39 -4.77 -9.67 3.35
N ILE A 40 -4.14 -8.51 3.13
CA ILE A 40 -2.88 -8.39 2.38
C ILE A 40 -1.80 -9.28 3.01
N ASN A 41 -1.59 -9.13 4.32
CA ASN A 41 -0.63 -9.95 5.07
C ASN A 41 -0.92 -11.44 4.91
N ARG A 42 -2.18 -11.84 5.04
CA ARG A 42 -2.60 -13.24 4.89
C ARG A 42 -2.37 -13.76 3.48
N SER A 43 -2.63 -12.97 2.44
CA SER A 43 -2.36 -13.36 1.04
C SER A 43 -0.88 -13.63 0.81
N ILE A 44 0.01 -12.77 1.33
CA ILE A 44 1.46 -12.93 1.22
C ILE A 44 1.94 -14.19 1.99
N ILE A 45 1.44 -14.39 3.22
CA ILE A 45 1.79 -15.58 4.02
C ILE A 45 1.33 -16.85 3.29
N LYS A 46 0.13 -16.86 2.72
CA LYS A 46 -0.37 -18.01 1.95
C LYS A 46 0.41 -18.27 0.66
N ALA A 47 0.90 -17.22 0.00
CA ALA A 47 1.81 -17.37 -1.13
C ALA A 47 3.06 -18.18 -0.72
N CYS A 48 3.53 -18.04 0.53
CA CYS A 48 4.63 -18.81 1.07
C CYS A 48 4.21 -20.22 1.55
N THR A 49 3.17 -20.32 2.38
CA THR A 49 2.84 -21.56 3.10
C THR A 49 1.93 -22.51 2.35
N GLN A 50 1.12 -22.02 1.41
CA GLN A 50 0.14 -22.82 0.67
C GLN A 50 0.52 -22.97 -0.81
N CYS A 51 0.90 -21.87 -1.47
CA CYS A 51 1.29 -21.89 -2.88
C CYS A 51 2.77 -22.29 -3.06
N GLY A 52 3.66 -21.77 -2.22
CA GLY A 52 5.10 -21.98 -2.32
C GLY A 52 5.79 -21.13 -3.40
N CYS A 53 5.11 -20.12 -3.96
CA CYS A 53 5.69 -19.24 -4.99
C CYS A 53 6.66 -18.18 -4.42
N LEU A 54 6.54 -17.90 -3.11
CA LEU A 54 7.43 -17.02 -2.37
C LEU A 54 8.07 -17.77 -1.20
N LYS A 55 9.26 -17.32 -0.79
CA LYS A 55 9.95 -17.73 0.43
C LYS A 55 10.39 -16.47 1.17
N ILE A 56 10.06 -16.38 2.45
CA ILE A 56 10.48 -15.29 3.33
C ILE A 56 11.46 -15.83 4.36
N GLU A 57 12.63 -15.22 4.50
CA GLU A 57 13.65 -15.60 5.50
C GLU A 57 13.92 -14.44 6.47
N GLY A 58 13.45 -14.57 7.71
CA GLY A 58 13.78 -13.61 8.78
C GLY A 58 15.22 -13.77 9.25
N LYS A 59 16.12 -12.89 8.80
CA LYS A 59 17.53 -12.87 9.20
C LYS A 59 18.01 -11.46 9.56
N LYS A 60 19.03 -11.32 10.40
CA LYS A 60 19.61 -10.00 10.69
C LYS A 60 20.16 -9.40 9.40
N LEU A 61 19.70 -8.20 9.03
CA LEU A 61 20.28 -7.43 7.93
C LEU A 61 21.53 -6.72 8.45
N ASP A 62 22.66 -6.94 7.77
CA ASP A 62 23.91 -6.26 8.07
C ASP A 62 24.03 -5.03 7.16
N PHE A 63 23.72 -3.87 7.73
CA PHE A 63 23.68 -2.60 7.00
C PHE A 63 25.09 -2.01 6.77
N GLU A 64 26.13 -2.53 7.43
CA GLU A 64 27.50 -1.99 7.33
C GLU A 64 28.24 -2.47 6.07
N THR A 65 27.84 -3.58 5.48
CA THR A 65 28.52 -4.19 4.30
C THR A 65 27.72 -4.15 3.01
N ALA A 66 26.43 -3.78 3.07
CA ALA A 66 25.51 -3.85 1.93
C ALA A 66 25.50 -2.53 1.15
N HIS A 67 26.58 -2.24 0.43
CA HIS A 67 26.65 -1.02 -0.40
C HIS A 67 25.88 -1.11 -1.72
N ASP A 68 25.55 -2.31 -2.23
CA ASP A 68 24.97 -2.41 -3.59
C ASP A 68 23.63 -3.15 -3.70
N GLU A 69 23.26 -4.09 -2.82
CA GLU A 69 21.92 -4.72 -2.83
C GLU A 69 21.47 -5.07 -1.41
N LEU A 70 20.51 -4.31 -0.87
CA LEU A 70 19.87 -4.65 0.40
C LEU A 70 18.99 -5.89 0.18
N ASP A 71 19.32 -6.97 0.89
CA ASP A 71 18.54 -8.20 0.88
C ASP A 71 17.10 -7.92 1.34
N THR A 72 16.13 -8.19 0.47
CA THR A 72 14.70 -7.97 0.73
C THR A 72 14.09 -9.02 1.65
N GLN A 73 14.85 -10.07 2.01
CA GLN A 73 14.41 -11.25 2.75
C GLN A 73 13.30 -12.04 2.05
N CYS A 74 12.99 -11.70 0.79
CA CYS A 74 11.93 -12.27 -0.01
C CYS A 74 12.52 -12.89 -1.28
N TYR A 75 12.32 -14.19 -1.45
CA TYR A 75 12.88 -14.96 -2.55
C TYR A 75 11.78 -15.64 -3.37
N GLY A 76 12.02 -15.77 -4.67
CA GLY A 76 11.02 -16.27 -5.62
C GLY A 76 10.20 -15.14 -6.26
N ASN A 77 9.22 -15.53 -7.06
CA ASN A 77 8.33 -14.60 -7.75
C ASN A 77 6.89 -14.97 -7.48
N ILE A 78 6.08 -13.97 -7.15
CA ILE A 78 4.65 -14.18 -6.93
C ILE A 78 3.99 -14.69 -8.22
N CYS A 79 3.25 -15.80 -8.13
CA CYS A 79 2.51 -16.34 -9.27
C CYS A 79 1.27 -15.47 -9.59
N PRO A 80 0.71 -15.56 -10.81
CA PRO A 80 -0.45 -14.76 -11.21
C PRO A 80 -1.63 -14.86 -10.23
N ASP A 81 -1.95 -16.07 -9.77
CA ASP A 81 -3.07 -16.30 -8.85
C ASP A 81 -2.88 -15.58 -7.51
N CYS A 82 -1.70 -15.75 -6.89
CA CYS A 82 -1.39 -15.08 -5.62
C CYS A 82 -1.34 -13.56 -5.79
N LYS A 83 -0.83 -13.09 -6.93
CA LYS A 83 -0.75 -11.67 -7.26
C LYS A 83 -2.12 -11.02 -7.33
N GLU A 84 -3.08 -11.68 -7.99
CA GLU A 84 -4.47 -11.18 -8.06
C GLU A 84 -5.08 -10.97 -6.66
N PHE A 85 -4.89 -11.94 -5.75
CA PHE A 85 -5.39 -11.80 -4.38
C PHE A 85 -4.73 -10.66 -3.60
N VAL A 86 -3.42 -10.45 -3.78
CA VAL A 86 -2.69 -9.36 -3.13
C VAL A 86 -3.17 -8.02 -3.68
N GLU A 87 -3.20 -7.85 -5.00
CA GLU A 87 -3.62 -6.61 -5.67
C GLU A 87 -5.07 -6.24 -5.33
N LYS A 88 -5.98 -7.22 -5.30
CA LYS A 88 -7.37 -7.00 -4.91
C LYS A 88 -7.51 -6.46 -3.49
N ASN A 89 -6.76 -7.02 -2.54
CA ASN A 89 -6.81 -6.57 -1.15
C ASN A 89 -6.11 -5.21 -0.97
N MET A 90 -5.04 -4.94 -1.72
CA MET A 90 -4.39 -3.62 -1.76
C MET A 90 -5.34 -2.55 -2.32
N GLY A 91 -6.03 -2.82 -3.43
CA GLY A 91 -7.03 -1.92 -4.00
C GLY A 91 -8.17 -1.62 -3.02
N SER A 92 -8.67 -2.65 -2.33
CA SER A 92 -9.68 -2.47 -1.28
C SER A 92 -9.14 -1.64 -0.10
N CYS A 93 -7.89 -1.83 0.30
CA CYS A 93 -7.25 -1.00 1.33
C CYS A 93 -7.16 0.46 0.90
N LEU A 94 -6.81 0.74 -0.37
CA LEU A 94 -6.79 2.09 -0.93
C LEU A 94 -8.18 2.72 -0.97
N TYR A 95 -9.22 1.95 -1.33
CA TYR A 95 -10.61 2.39 -1.28
C TYR A 95 -10.99 2.90 0.12
N TYR A 96 -10.71 2.12 1.18
CA TYR A 96 -11.04 2.54 2.54
C TYR A 96 -10.14 3.67 3.07
N LEU A 97 -8.94 3.85 2.53
CA LEU A 97 -8.12 5.01 2.84
C LEU A 97 -8.70 6.29 2.22
N ALA A 98 -9.16 6.24 0.97
CA ALA A 98 -9.84 7.35 0.31
C ALA A 98 -11.17 7.70 1.01
N ALA A 99 -11.94 6.69 1.42
CA ALA A 99 -13.16 6.83 2.22
C ALA A 99 -12.93 7.62 3.53
N LEU A 100 -11.84 7.29 4.24
CA LEU A 100 -11.44 8.03 5.43
C LEU A 100 -11.04 9.46 5.11
N CYS A 101 -10.39 9.70 3.98
CA CYS A 101 -10.06 11.06 3.54
C CYS A 101 -11.33 11.89 3.32
N ASN A 102 -12.34 11.35 2.63
CA ASN A 102 -13.65 12.01 2.45
C ASN A 102 -14.31 12.34 3.79
N THR A 103 -14.32 11.38 4.70
CA THR A 103 -15.01 11.51 6.00
C THR A 103 -14.33 12.52 6.92
N LEU A 104 -13.01 12.69 6.79
CA LEU A 104 -12.21 13.63 7.58
C LEU A 104 -11.97 14.97 6.86
N ASP A 105 -12.58 15.19 5.69
CA ASP A 105 -12.35 16.37 4.85
C ASP A 105 -10.86 16.59 4.52
N LEU A 106 -10.19 15.51 4.13
CA LEU A 106 -8.79 15.49 3.73
C LEU A 106 -8.65 15.24 2.24
N ASN A 107 -7.68 15.89 1.61
CA ASN A 107 -7.33 15.65 0.21
C ASN A 107 -6.23 14.57 0.10
N LEU A 108 -6.55 13.43 -0.53
CA LEU A 108 -5.63 12.29 -0.67
C LEU A 108 -4.40 12.64 -1.53
N TYR A 109 -4.61 13.43 -2.60
CA TYR A 109 -3.53 13.89 -3.45
C TYR A 109 -2.50 14.73 -2.68
N ASP A 110 -2.96 15.68 -1.87
CA ASP A 110 -2.08 16.52 -1.04
C ASP A 110 -1.28 15.68 -0.02
N ILE A 111 -1.89 14.66 0.56
CA ILE A 111 -1.21 13.71 1.47
C ILE A 111 -0.09 12.99 0.72
N LEU A 112 -0.39 12.43 -0.45
CA LEU A 112 0.61 11.75 -1.28
C LEU A 112 1.72 12.69 -1.73
N LEU A 113 1.39 13.92 -2.14
CA LEU A 113 2.36 14.92 -2.56
C LEU A 113 3.31 15.30 -1.41
N LYS A 114 2.80 15.40 -0.18
CA LYS A 114 3.63 15.63 1.02
C LYS A 114 4.59 14.47 1.26
N GLU A 115 4.13 13.22 1.16
CA GLU A 115 4.99 12.05 1.37
C GLU A 115 6.03 11.89 0.25
N VAL A 116 5.66 12.15 -1.01
CA VAL A 116 6.62 12.15 -2.14
C VAL A 116 7.73 13.16 -1.91
N LYS A 117 7.41 14.39 -1.47
CA LYS A 117 8.42 15.40 -1.14
C LYS A 117 9.34 14.94 -0.02
N LYS A 118 8.79 14.32 1.02
CA LYS A 118 9.57 13.78 2.15
C LYS A 118 10.52 12.66 1.70
N VAL A 119 10.06 11.73 0.85
CA VAL A 119 10.89 10.66 0.30
C VAL A 119 11.96 11.21 -0.66
N ASP A 120 11.63 12.21 -1.49
CA ASP A 120 12.60 12.86 -2.38
C ASP A 120 13.66 13.65 -1.59
N LEU A 121 13.29 14.23 -0.44
CA LEU A 121 14.25 14.82 0.48
C LEU A 121 15.21 13.75 1.03
N LEU A 122 14.71 12.59 1.46
CA LEU A 122 15.58 11.48 1.88
C LEU A 122 16.54 11.05 0.76
N ARG A 123 16.06 11.00 -0.49
CA ARG A 123 16.92 10.73 -1.65
C ARG A 123 18.03 11.79 -1.84
N LYS A 124 17.72 13.07 -1.60
CA LYS A 124 18.67 14.20 -1.76
C LYS A 124 19.61 14.36 -0.58
N TYR A 125 19.23 13.88 0.61
CA TYR A 125 19.95 14.02 1.87
C TYR A 125 20.49 12.68 2.43
N ASN A 126 20.38 11.56 1.71
CA ASN A 126 21.37 10.47 1.85
C ASN A 126 22.64 11.00 1.15
N ILE A 127 23.57 11.73 1.78
CA ILE A 127 24.49 11.29 2.85
C ILE A 127 24.92 9.85 2.58
N GLU A 128 26.13 9.74 2.03
CA GLU A 128 26.96 8.53 1.93
C GLU A 128 27.06 7.79 3.27
#